data_AF-A0A2Z7DAU6-F1
#
_entry.id   AF-A0A2Z7DAU6-F1
#
_cell.length_a   1.000
_cell.length_b   1.000
_cell.length_c   1.000
_cell.angle_alpha   90.00
_cell.angle_beta   90.00
_cell.angle_gamma   90.00
#
_symmetry.space_group_name_H-M   'P 1'
#
loop_
_entity.id
_entity.type
_entity.pdbx_description
1 polymer ?
#
loop_
_entity_poly.entity_id
_entity_poly.type
_entity_poly.pdbx_seq_one_letter_code
_entity_poly.pdbx_strand_id
1 'polypeptide(L)'
;MEGDEYMEKLKKYEADYKQYLMSKYFTDKTIFGGNIFDVKMNIDGHTTTAARLPPYQSYLDPASFDDQNNKGTVPSAETTTDINSDEKPLI
;
A
#
# COMPACT_ATOMS: atom_id res chain seq x y z
N MET A 1 37.37 -11.16 25.59
CA MET A 1 35.91 -11.36 25.69
C MET A 1 35.09 -10.27 24.98
N GLU A 2 35.72 -9.35 24.23
CA GLU A 2 34.99 -8.28 23.52
C GLU A 2 34.68 -8.64 22.05
N GLY A 3 35.51 -9.51 21.45
CA GLY A 3 35.29 -10.03 20.10
C GLY A 3 34.06 -10.92 19.97
N ASP A 4 33.75 -11.73 20.98
CA ASP A 4 32.58 -12.61 20.97
C ASP A 4 31.28 -11.79 21.08
N GLU A 5 31.23 -10.80 21.98
CA GLU A 5 30.10 -9.87 22.07
C GLU A 5 29.89 -9.06 20.78
N TYR A 6 30.98 -8.66 20.11
CA TYR A 6 30.90 -7.97 18.83
C TYR A 6 30.27 -8.86 17.76
N MET A 7 30.71 -10.12 17.67
CA MET A 7 30.16 -11.08 16.70
C MET A 7 28.69 -11.39 16.95
N GLU A 8 28.25 -11.45 18.22
CA GLU A 8 26.83 -11.61 18.55
C GLU A 8 25.99 -10.39 18.15
N LYS A 9 26.47 -9.17 18.42
CA LYS A 9 25.80 -7.93 18.00
C LYS A 9 25.68 -7.85 16.49
N LEU A 10 26.73 -8.21 15.76
CA LEU A 10 26.72 -8.21 14.29
C LEU A 10 25.68 -9.20 13.75
N LYS A 11 25.66 -10.44 14.24
CA LYS A 11 24.66 -11.45 13.83
C LYS A 11 23.24 -10.99 14.10
N LYS A 12 22.99 -10.38 15.26
CA LYS A 12 21.69 -9.81 15.60
C LYS A 12 21.31 -8.69 14.64
N TYR A 13 22.23 -7.75 14.38
CA TYR A 13 22.00 -6.66 13.45
C TYR A 13 21.65 -7.16 12.04
N GLU A 14 22.38 -8.13 11.52
CA GLU A 14 22.10 -8.72 10.20
C GLU A 14 20.70 -9.37 10.15
N ALA A 15 20.33 -10.13 11.19
CA ALA A 15 19.02 -10.75 11.29
C ALA A 15 17.90 -9.71 11.35
N ASP A 16 18.03 -8.70 12.22
CA ASP A 16 17.05 -7.64 12.41
C ASP A 16 16.91 -6.78 11.13
N TYR A 17 18.02 -6.48 10.45
CA TYR A 17 18.02 -5.71 9.21
C TYR A 17 17.36 -6.47 8.05
N LYS A 18 17.66 -7.77 7.93
CA LYS A 18 17.00 -8.63 6.93
C LYS A 18 15.49 -8.69 7.18
N GLN A 19 15.07 -8.85 8.43
CA GLN A 19 13.66 -8.85 8.80
C GLN A 19 12.99 -7.52 8.47
N TYR A 20 13.64 -6.40 8.78
CA TYR A 20 13.15 -5.06 8.44
C TYR A 20 12.93 -4.88 6.93
N LEU A 21 13.91 -5.27 6.11
CA LEU A 21 13.80 -5.16 4.65
C LEU A 21 12.66 -6.01 4.10
N MET A 22 12.53 -7.25 4.59
CA MET A 22 11.42 -8.13 4.21
C MET A 22 10.08 -7.52 4.59
N SER A 23 9.93 -7.06 5.83
CA SER A 23 8.70 -6.41 6.28
C SER A 23 8.34 -5.17 5.46
N LYS A 24 9.32 -4.30 5.17
CA LYS A 24 9.08 -3.01 4.53
C LYS A 24 8.70 -3.09 3.05
N TYR A 25 9.31 -4.01 2.30
CA TYR A 25 9.23 -4.02 0.84
C TYR A 25 8.58 -5.27 0.25
N PHE A 26 8.57 -6.39 0.98
CA PHE A 26 8.18 -7.69 0.44
C PHE A 26 7.00 -8.32 1.16
N THR A 27 6.43 -7.64 2.16
CA THR A 27 5.26 -8.15 2.88
C THR A 27 4.28 -7.03 3.20
N ASP A 28 3.02 -7.42 3.38
CA ASP A 28 1.94 -6.55 3.85
C ASP A 28 1.93 -6.39 5.38
N LYS A 29 3.11 -6.47 6.01
CA LYS A 29 3.27 -6.44 7.46
C LYS A 29 4.19 -5.30 7.89
N THR A 30 3.85 -4.71 9.02
CA THR A 30 4.71 -3.78 9.74
C THR A 30 6.01 -4.47 10.17
N ILE A 31 7.01 -3.67 10.54
CA ILE A 31 8.29 -4.15 11.06
C ILE A 31 8.15 -4.97 12.36
N PHE A 32 7.00 -4.86 13.04
CA PHE A 32 6.64 -5.63 14.24
C PHE A 32 5.75 -6.84 13.93
N GLY A 33 5.52 -7.15 12.65
CA GLY A 33 4.74 -8.33 12.21
C GLY A 33 3.23 -8.14 12.20
N GLY A 34 2.71 -6.96 12.59
CA GLY A 34 1.29 -6.63 12.47
C GLY A 34 0.88 -6.37 11.02
N ASN A 35 -0.34 -6.77 10.62
CA ASN A 35 -0.83 -6.55 9.26
C ASN A 35 -1.05 -5.05 9.00
N ILE A 36 -0.57 -4.55 7.87
CA ILE A 36 -0.80 -3.17 7.41
C ILE A 36 -2.21 -3.02 6.85
N PHE A 37 -2.64 -4.07 6.13
CA PHE A 37 -3.89 -4.14 5.40
C PHE A 37 -4.77 -5.24 5.97
N ASP A 38 -5.64 -4.90 6.91
CA ASP A 38 -6.57 -5.85 7.56
C ASP A 38 -8.02 -5.65 7.12
N VAL A 39 -8.33 -4.57 6.41
CA VAL A 39 -9.67 -4.27 5.89
C VAL A 39 -9.69 -4.49 4.38
N LYS A 40 -10.59 -5.36 3.94
CA LYS A 40 -10.93 -5.53 2.52
C LYS A 40 -12.39 -5.14 2.31
N MET A 41 -12.66 -4.32 1.30
CA MET A 41 -14.00 -3.88 0.95
C MET A 41 -14.23 -4.09 -0.54
N ASN A 42 -15.42 -4.55 -0.90
CA ASN A 42 -15.83 -4.65 -2.30
C ASN A 42 -16.71 -3.45 -2.64
N ILE A 43 -16.29 -2.66 -3.63
CA ILE A 43 -17.03 -1.53 -4.17
C ILE A 43 -17.18 -1.78 -5.67
N ASP A 44 -18.41 -1.80 -6.18
CA ASP A 44 -18.71 -1.95 -7.61
C ASP A 44 -18.01 -3.15 -8.30
N GLY A 45 -17.84 -4.25 -7.58
CA GLY A 45 -17.17 -5.46 -8.08
C GLY A 45 -15.65 -5.45 -7.99
N HIS A 46 -15.04 -4.36 -7.49
CA HIS A 46 -13.61 -4.25 -7.24
C HIS A 46 -13.27 -4.41 -5.76
N THR A 47 -12.26 -5.25 -5.48
CA THR A 47 -11.75 -5.42 -4.11
C THR A 47 -10.73 -4.33 -3.81
N THR A 48 -11.08 -3.43 -2.89
CA THR A 48 -10.18 -2.42 -2.31
C THR A 48 -9.58 -2.93 -1.01
N THR A 49 -8.27 -2.79 -0.86
CA THR A 49 -7.52 -3.12 0.34
C THR A 49 -7.16 -1.83 1.07
N ALA A 50 -7.59 -1.70 2.33
CA ALA A 50 -7.44 -0.46 3.09
C ALA A 50 -6.34 -0.57 4.17
N ALA A 51 -5.51 0.47 4.25
CA ALA A 51 -4.50 0.61 5.29
C ALA A 51 -5.09 1.28 6.55
N ARG A 52 -4.71 0.78 7.74
CA ARG A 52 -5.13 1.39 9.02
C ARG A 52 -4.13 2.39 9.62
N LEU A 53 -2.87 2.35 9.17
CA LEU A 53 -1.78 3.11 9.76
C LEU A 53 -1.19 4.08 8.75
N PRO A 54 -0.99 5.36 9.10
CA PRO A 54 -0.14 6.24 8.30
C PRO A 54 1.30 5.69 8.24
N PRO A 55 2.06 5.91 7.16
CA PRO A 55 1.72 6.62 5.92
C PRO A 55 1.22 5.68 4.80
N TYR A 56 0.77 4.46 5.14
CA TYR A 56 0.35 3.49 4.14
C TYR A 56 -0.95 3.94 3.47
N GLN A 57 -1.01 3.83 2.14
CA GLN A 57 -2.18 4.18 1.34
C GLN A 57 -2.97 2.93 0.99
N SER A 58 -4.30 3.05 0.99
CA SER A 58 -5.20 2.05 0.46
C SER A 58 -5.02 1.90 -1.05
N TYR A 59 -5.20 0.70 -1.58
CA TYR A 59 -5.04 0.40 -3.01
C TYR A 59 -6.08 -0.60 -3.49
N LEU A 60 -6.30 -0.64 -4.80
CA LEU A 60 -7.13 -1.64 -5.46
C LEU A 60 -6.33 -2.91 -5.73
N ASP A 61 -6.94 -4.08 -5.50
CA ASP A 61 -6.31 -5.35 -5.83
C ASP A 61 -6.03 -5.43 -7.34
N PRO A 62 -4.76 -5.51 -7.78
CA PRO A 62 -4.43 -5.52 -9.19
C PRO A 62 -4.98 -6.75 -9.94
N ALA A 63 -5.28 -7.86 -9.24
CA ALA A 63 -5.91 -9.02 -9.86
C ALA A 63 -7.35 -8.72 -10.34
N SER A 64 -8.00 -7.69 -9.78
CA SER A 64 -9.35 -7.31 -10.18
C SER A 64 -9.43 -6.69 -11.59
N PHE A 65 -8.31 -6.32 -12.19
CA PHE A 65 -8.27 -5.75 -13.55
C PHE A 65 -8.32 -6.82 -14.66
N ASP A 66 -7.91 -8.07 -14.40
CA ASP A 66 -7.88 -9.12 -15.42
C ASP A 66 -9.29 -9.50 -15.91
N ASP A 67 -10.29 -9.44 -15.03
CA ASP A 67 -11.68 -9.76 -15.37
C ASP A 67 -12.33 -8.72 -16.31
N GLN A 68 -11.84 -7.48 -16.31
CA GLN A 68 -12.38 -6.41 -17.17
C GLN A 68 -11.84 -6.45 -18.61
N ASN A 69 -10.68 -7.06 -18.84
CA ASN A 69 -10.10 -7.14 -20.18
C ASN A 69 -10.86 -8.15 -21.08
N ASN A 70 -11.60 -9.08 -20.48
CA ASN A 70 -12.40 -10.07 -21.20
C ASN A 70 -13.87 -9.66 -21.41
N LYS A 71 -14.35 -8.65 -20.67
CA LYS A 71 -15.68 -8.07 -20.88
C LYS A 71 -15.53 -6.73 -21.59
N GLY A 72 -15.72 -6.73 -22.90
CA GLY A 72 -15.73 -5.53 -23.72
C GLY A 72 -16.51 -4.40 -23.03
N THR A 73 -15.77 -3.39 -22.55
CA THR A 73 -16.35 -2.24 -21.87
C THR A 73 -16.95 -1.33 -22.93
N VAL A 74 -18.28 -1.18 -22.90
CA VAL A 74 -18.96 -0.07 -23.55
C VAL A 74 -18.62 1.18 -22.74
N PRO A 75 -18.16 2.29 -23.35
CA PRO A 75 -17.75 3.47 -22.59
C PRO A 75 -18.99 4.06 -21.90
N SER A 76 -19.01 4.03 -20.57
CA SER A 76 -19.93 4.85 -19.79
C SER A 76 -19.41 6.28 -19.84
N ALA A 77 -20.22 7.19 -20.38
CA ALA A 77 -19.86 8.59 -20.52
C ALA A 77 -19.63 9.22 -19.14
N GLU A 78 -18.36 9.45 -18.80
CA GLU A 78 -18.00 10.31 -17.69
C GLU A 78 -18.42 11.75 -18.03
N THR A 79 -19.35 12.29 -17.26
CA THR A 79 -19.63 13.73 -17.27
C THR A 79 -18.51 14.42 -16.51
N THR A 80 -17.57 15.03 -17.24
CA THR A 80 -16.54 15.91 -16.69
C THR A 80 -17.22 17.09 -16.01
N THR A 81 -17.17 17.13 -14.68
CA THR A 81 -17.48 18.34 -13.93
C THR A 81 -16.18 19.11 -13.81
N ASP A 82 -15.96 20.04 -14.74
CA ASP A 82 -14.82 20.96 -14.74
C ASP A 82 -14.87 21.84 -13.49
N ILE A 83 -14.06 21.51 -12.48
CA ILE A 83 -13.74 22.43 -11.38
C ILE A 83 -12.59 23.32 -11.84
N ASN A 84 -12.92 24.33 -12.65
CA ASN A 84 -12.00 25.43 -12.93
C ASN A 84 -11.72 26.19 -11.63
N SER A 85 -10.48 26.12 -11.17
CA SER A 85 -9.97 26.92 -10.07
C SER A 85 -9.41 28.22 -10.64
N ASP A 86 -10.28 29.17 -10.98
CA ASP A 86 -9.87 30.54 -11.27
C ASP A 86 -9.80 31.32 -9.95
N GLU A 87 -8.57 31.54 -9.49
CA GLU A 87 -8.27 32.52 -8.46
C GLU A 87 -8.58 33.96 -8.95
N LYS A 88 -9.01 34.79 -7.97
CA LYS A 88 -8.73 36.23 -7.75
C LYS A 88 -9.84 37.27 -8.07
N PRO A 89 -9.84 38.48 -7.44
CA PRO A 89 -10.16 38.81 -6.04
C PRO A 89 -11.21 39.96 -5.90
N LEU A 90 -11.45 40.39 -4.64
CA LEU A 90 -12.12 41.64 -4.15
C LEU A 90 -13.60 41.84 -4.49
N ILE A 91 -14.45 41.91 -3.44
CA ILE A 91 -14.96 43.17 -2.83
C ILE A 91 -15.12 42.94 -1.33
#